data_AF-A0A1Q8JYH3-F1
#
_entry.id   AF-A0A1Q8JYH3-F1
#
_cell.length_a   1.000
_cell.length_b   1.000
_cell.length_c   1.000
_cell.angle_alpha   90.00
_cell.angle_beta   90.00
_cell.angle_gamma   90.00
#
_symmetry.space_group_name_H-M   'P 1'
#
loop_
_entity.id
_entity.type
_entity.pdbx_description
1 polymer ?
#
loop_
_entity_poly.entity_id
_entity_poly.type
_entity_poly.pdbx_seq_one_letter_code
_entity_poly.pdbx_strand_id
1 'polypeptide(L)'
;MKPRPAPLDRHRPSDRPRHRQESHPVSPSGLLLPPTASQEALRGSLSDENLGPGYLVGGMPFEAATAIWERLWTSRYPLAADAFDDGVWRQTRAAAMTRQHVELHPKHVWGLIGVDVDHPDAVLRMVSTVDNHPQPNVIIENPVNGHAHAAWAVTTPINLTNYGSRRSVRYGLSIEEALRRAVGGDPHYPARLIKNPFHPRWMTHFIHADTSTLDRFGGILTPAGHMPGRGWHNQRRRTPVGHSRNETLFHGVRHYAYREMRHHWGDPEGYRAAIAREVAIRNADFAVPLGVTELGHISTSIADWTIRYSRMWNDGPAAYDKAFRAIQAARGRKGGVKGSGRNGGLTGNSRPGGHARGEDRADTSDKLRDMVVTAALL
;
A
#
# COMPACT_ATOMS: atom_id res chain seq x y z
N MET A 1 -46.96 67.88 -33.61
CA MET A 1 -45.63 67.90 -32.97
C MET A 1 -45.55 66.75 -31.96
N LYS A 2 -44.39 66.10 -31.89
CA LYS A 2 -44.08 64.73 -31.43
C LYS A 2 -44.50 64.36 -29.98
N PRO A 3 -44.94 63.12 -29.70
CA PRO A 3 -44.77 62.50 -28.39
C PRO A 3 -43.37 61.86 -28.27
N ARG A 4 -42.70 62.05 -27.13
CA ARG A 4 -41.42 61.40 -26.76
C ARG A 4 -41.67 60.02 -26.13
N PRO A 5 -40.71 59.08 -26.22
CA PRO A 5 -40.95 57.65 -26.05
C PRO A 5 -40.91 57.17 -24.60
N ALA A 6 -41.70 56.13 -24.32
CA ALA A 6 -41.71 55.37 -23.08
C ALA A 6 -40.53 54.37 -23.01
N PRO A 7 -40.01 54.05 -21.81
CA PRO A 7 -38.90 53.12 -21.63
C PRO A 7 -39.35 51.65 -21.72
N LEU A 8 -38.48 50.84 -22.32
CA LEU A 8 -38.67 49.44 -22.68
C LEU A 8 -38.95 48.52 -21.48
N ASP A 9 -40.07 47.82 -21.57
CA ASP A 9 -40.38 46.60 -20.82
C ASP A 9 -39.80 45.39 -21.58
N ARG A 10 -39.06 44.52 -20.89
CA ARG A 10 -38.61 43.23 -21.45
C ARG A 10 -38.77 42.09 -20.44
N HIS A 11 -39.87 41.39 -20.67
CA HIS A 11 -40.06 39.94 -20.61
C HIS A 11 -40.23 39.25 -19.25
N ARG A 12 -41.51 39.13 -18.89
CA ARG A 12 -42.12 37.98 -18.18
C ARG A 12 -41.71 36.63 -18.80
N PRO A 13 -41.57 35.57 -17.97
CA PRO A 13 -41.39 34.20 -18.43
C PRO A 13 -42.71 33.60 -18.93
N SER A 14 -42.66 32.87 -20.06
CA SER A 14 -43.77 32.09 -20.61
C SER A 14 -43.52 30.59 -20.46
N ASP A 15 -44.64 29.88 -20.30
CA ASP A 15 -44.80 28.46 -19.99
C ASP A 15 -44.07 27.47 -20.90
N ARG A 16 -43.47 26.43 -20.27
CA ARG A 16 -43.27 25.09 -20.85
C ARG A 16 -43.34 24.00 -19.75
N PRO A 17 -43.70 22.75 -20.12
CA PRO A 17 -44.61 21.91 -19.34
C PRO A 17 -43.92 21.10 -18.24
N ARG A 18 -44.70 20.75 -17.21
CA ARG A 18 -44.31 19.81 -16.14
C ARG A 18 -44.01 18.43 -16.73
N HIS A 19 -42.74 18.05 -16.77
CA HIS A 19 -42.37 16.65 -16.93
C HIS A 19 -42.39 15.94 -15.56
N ARG A 20 -43.20 14.89 -15.48
CA ARG A 20 -43.17 13.83 -14.48
C ARG A 20 -41.72 13.45 -14.17
N GLN A 21 -41.32 13.52 -12.91
CA GLN A 21 -40.21 12.72 -12.40
C GLN A 21 -40.66 11.26 -12.44
N GLU A 22 -40.17 10.51 -13.43
CA GLU A 22 -40.20 9.06 -13.39
C GLU A 22 -39.18 8.60 -12.34
N SER A 23 -39.70 7.98 -11.28
CA SER A 23 -38.93 7.26 -10.29
C SER A 23 -38.24 6.07 -10.97
N HIS A 24 -36.92 6.15 -11.15
CA HIS A 24 -36.13 4.99 -11.55
C HIS A 24 -36.15 3.95 -10.42
N PRO A 25 -36.44 2.67 -10.71
CA PRO A 25 -36.40 1.63 -9.69
C PRO A 25 -34.95 1.38 -9.25
N VAL A 26 -34.76 1.35 -7.94
CA VAL A 26 -33.53 0.90 -7.28
C VAL A 26 -33.37 -0.59 -7.59
N SER A 27 -32.32 -0.97 -8.35
CA SER A 27 -32.01 -2.39 -8.60
C SER A 27 -31.66 -3.11 -7.28
N PRO A 28 -32.30 -4.26 -7.00
CA PRO A 28 -31.93 -5.10 -5.86
C PRO A 28 -30.73 -5.98 -6.21
N SER A 29 -29.84 -6.17 -5.24
CA SER A 29 -28.92 -7.31 -5.07
C SER A 29 -28.07 -7.77 -6.28
N GLY A 30 -26.77 -7.51 -6.22
CA GLY A 30 -25.76 -8.14 -7.07
C GLY A 30 -25.56 -9.63 -6.74
N LEU A 31 -26.58 -10.45 -7.01
CA LEU A 31 -26.40 -11.87 -7.27
C LEU A 31 -25.67 -11.99 -8.61
N LEU A 32 -24.50 -12.64 -8.58
CA LEU A 32 -23.74 -13.01 -9.76
C LEU A 32 -24.69 -13.63 -10.80
N LEU A 33 -24.75 -13.07 -12.02
CA LEU A 33 -25.40 -13.76 -13.13
C LEU A 33 -24.71 -15.11 -13.31
N PRO A 34 -25.46 -16.21 -13.54
CA PRO A 34 -24.83 -17.48 -13.83
C PRO A 34 -23.94 -17.35 -15.08
N PRO A 35 -22.79 -18.03 -15.10
CA PRO A 35 -21.85 -17.95 -16.20
C PRO A 35 -22.55 -18.30 -17.52
N THR A 36 -22.16 -17.60 -18.59
CA THR A 36 -22.62 -17.89 -19.95
C THR A 36 -22.17 -19.29 -20.38
N ALA A 37 -22.87 -19.91 -21.32
CA ALA A 37 -22.52 -21.24 -21.84
C ALA A 37 -21.06 -21.33 -22.34
N SER A 38 -20.48 -20.22 -22.82
CA SER A 38 -19.06 -20.12 -23.17
C SER A 38 -18.12 -20.12 -21.95
N GLN A 39 -18.54 -19.53 -20.83
CA GLN A 39 -17.82 -19.55 -19.55
C GLN A 39 -17.94 -20.92 -18.85
N GLU A 40 -19.06 -21.62 -19.01
CA GLU A 40 -19.20 -23.01 -18.54
C GLU A 40 -18.38 -24.00 -19.39
N ALA A 41 -18.29 -23.78 -20.71
CA ALA A 41 -17.44 -24.58 -21.59
C ALA A 41 -15.95 -24.49 -21.24
N LEU A 42 -15.45 -23.30 -20.83
CA LEU A 42 -14.08 -23.13 -20.31
C LEU A 42 -13.86 -23.81 -18.96
N ARG A 43 -14.93 -23.96 -18.15
CA ARG A 43 -14.89 -24.63 -16.85
C ARG A 43 -14.82 -26.15 -16.99
N GLY A 44 -15.44 -26.69 -18.04
CA GLY A 44 -15.47 -28.13 -18.34
C GLY A 44 -14.23 -28.69 -19.04
N SER A 45 -13.32 -27.84 -19.55
CA SER A 45 -12.12 -28.28 -20.28
C SER A 45 -10.83 -28.27 -19.46
N LEU A 46 -10.87 -27.82 -18.21
CA LEU A 46 -9.73 -27.85 -17.29
C LEU A 46 -9.82 -29.14 -16.47
N SER A 47 -9.35 -30.24 -17.06
CA SER A 47 -9.09 -31.46 -16.30
C SER A 47 -8.10 -31.16 -15.16
N ASP A 48 -8.46 -31.51 -13.93
CA ASP A 48 -7.62 -31.55 -12.72
C ASP A 48 -6.47 -32.57 -12.80
N GLU A 49 -6.00 -32.89 -14.00
CA GLU A 49 -4.84 -33.74 -14.20
C GLU A 49 -3.58 -32.89 -14.27
N ASN A 50 -2.59 -33.33 -13.50
CA ASN A 50 -1.25 -32.77 -13.43
C ASN A 50 -0.56 -33.00 -14.79
N LEU A 51 -0.70 -32.04 -15.71
CA LEU A 51 -0.25 -32.17 -17.10
C LEU A 51 1.21 -31.70 -17.23
N GLY A 52 2.11 -32.65 -17.52
CA GLY A 52 3.55 -32.49 -17.58
C GLY A 52 4.12 -31.56 -18.69
N PRO A 53 5.39 -31.75 -19.12
CA PRO A 53 6.28 -30.73 -19.70
C PRO A 53 5.93 -30.15 -21.11
N GLY A 54 4.69 -30.28 -21.59
CA GLY A 54 4.26 -29.85 -22.92
C GLY A 54 3.50 -28.50 -22.99
N TYR A 55 3.21 -27.83 -21.87
CA TYR A 55 2.42 -26.59 -21.90
C TYR A 55 3.28 -25.35 -22.18
N LEU A 56 2.80 -24.49 -23.09
CA LEU A 56 3.37 -23.17 -23.33
C LEU A 56 2.82 -22.18 -22.29
N VAL A 57 3.63 -21.78 -21.31
CA VAL A 57 3.25 -20.69 -20.39
C VAL A 57 3.46 -19.37 -21.13
N GLY A 58 2.38 -18.80 -21.66
CA GLY A 58 2.44 -17.56 -22.44
C GLY A 58 3.18 -17.67 -23.76
N GLY A 59 3.13 -18.84 -24.40
CA GLY A 59 3.86 -19.11 -25.64
C GLY A 59 5.32 -19.56 -25.44
N MET A 60 5.81 -19.66 -24.20
CA MET A 60 7.14 -20.18 -23.88
C MET A 60 7.09 -21.61 -23.33
N PRO A 61 8.04 -22.51 -23.67
CA PRO A 61 8.12 -23.84 -23.07
C PRO A 61 8.15 -23.77 -21.54
N PHE A 62 7.44 -24.67 -20.87
CA PHE A 62 7.32 -24.70 -19.40
C PHE A 62 8.68 -24.64 -18.68
N GLU A 63 9.68 -25.37 -19.17
CA GLU A 63 11.04 -25.36 -18.60
C GLU A 63 11.72 -23.99 -18.71
N ALA A 64 11.58 -23.32 -19.86
CA ALA A 64 12.13 -21.98 -20.08
C ALA A 64 11.43 -20.94 -19.18
N ALA A 65 10.10 -20.99 -19.11
CA ALA A 65 9.31 -20.14 -18.22
C ALA A 65 9.69 -20.36 -16.74
N THR A 66 9.83 -21.63 -16.35
CA THR A 66 10.29 -22.02 -15.01
C THR A 66 11.66 -21.42 -14.73
N ALA A 67 12.65 -21.63 -15.59
CA ALA A 67 14.00 -21.11 -15.42
C ALA A 67 14.04 -19.57 -15.26
N ILE A 68 13.23 -18.84 -16.03
CA ILE A 68 13.08 -17.39 -15.86
C ILE A 68 12.52 -17.08 -14.48
N TRP A 69 11.38 -17.68 -14.13
CA TRP A 69 10.74 -17.39 -12.84
C TRP A 69 11.62 -17.78 -11.65
N GLU A 70 12.32 -18.91 -11.68
CA GLU A 70 13.23 -19.32 -10.58
C GLU A 70 14.35 -18.31 -10.37
N ARG A 71 14.86 -17.72 -11.46
CA ARG A 71 15.90 -16.70 -11.41
C ARG A 71 15.38 -15.39 -10.80
N LEU A 72 14.15 -15.01 -11.14
CA LEU A 72 13.55 -13.75 -10.71
C LEU A 72 12.93 -13.83 -9.30
N TRP A 73 12.35 -14.99 -8.96
CA TRP A 73 11.57 -15.21 -7.76
C TRP A 73 12.36 -15.99 -6.70
N THR A 74 12.96 -15.25 -5.78
CA THR A 74 13.96 -15.76 -4.81
C THR A 74 13.36 -16.28 -3.51
N SER A 75 12.04 -16.38 -3.40
CA SER A 75 11.37 -16.74 -2.15
C SER A 75 11.45 -18.25 -1.90
N ARG A 76 12.13 -18.67 -0.81
CA ARG A 76 12.28 -20.09 -0.45
C ARG A 76 11.05 -20.70 0.23
N TYR A 77 10.40 -19.90 1.07
CA TYR A 77 9.17 -20.26 1.80
C TYR A 77 8.12 -19.17 1.63
N PRO A 78 7.63 -18.96 0.40
CA PRO A 78 6.68 -17.91 0.10
C PRO A 78 5.37 -18.13 0.85
N LEU A 79 4.70 -17.03 1.19
CA LEU A 79 3.26 -17.06 1.41
C LEU A 79 2.55 -17.52 0.14
N ALA A 80 1.52 -18.34 0.27
CA ALA A 80 0.70 -18.81 -0.85
C ALA A 80 -0.74 -19.09 -0.40
N ALA A 81 -1.69 -18.93 -1.33
CA ALA A 81 -3.12 -19.08 -1.09
C ALA A 81 -3.88 -19.43 -2.38
N ASP A 82 -5.01 -20.12 -2.25
CA ASP A 82 -5.94 -20.35 -3.34
C ASP A 82 -7.06 -19.31 -3.31
N ALA A 83 -7.88 -19.34 -2.26
CA ALA A 83 -8.76 -18.25 -1.87
C ALA A 83 -8.20 -17.51 -0.65
N PHE A 84 -8.38 -16.20 -0.60
CA PHE A 84 -7.87 -15.40 0.53
C PHE A 84 -8.65 -15.66 1.83
N ASP A 85 -9.92 -16.06 1.74
CA ASP A 85 -10.78 -16.39 2.89
C ASP A 85 -10.31 -17.65 3.63
N ASP A 86 -9.63 -18.58 2.95
CA ASP A 86 -9.04 -19.79 3.54
C ASP A 86 -7.71 -19.51 4.26
N GLY A 87 -7.25 -18.26 4.18
CA GLY A 87 -6.01 -17.80 4.76
C GLY A 87 -4.80 -17.91 3.83
N VAL A 88 -3.71 -17.29 4.28
CA VAL A 88 -2.46 -17.17 3.52
C VAL A 88 -1.32 -17.75 4.37
N TRP A 89 -0.66 -18.79 3.86
CA TRP A 89 0.29 -19.58 4.65
C TRP A 89 1.65 -19.70 3.98
N ARG A 90 2.73 -19.78 4.79
CA ARG A 90 4.06 -20.08 4.26
C ARG A 90 4.15 -21.55 3.89
N GLN A 91 4.64 -21.84 2.69
CA GLN A 91 4.76 -23.19 2.17
C GLN A 91 6.14 -23.38 1.52
N THR A 92 6.54 -24.63 1.26
CA THR A 92 7.72 -24.89 0.43
C THR A 92 7.48 -24.32 -0.97
N ARG A 93 8.55 -23.97 -1.68
CA ARG A 93 8.43 -23.41 -3.04
C ARG A 93 7.65 -24.34 -3.99
N ALA A 94 7.91 -25.65 -3.93
CA ALA A 94 7.20 -26.65 -4.73
C ALA A 94 5.68 -26.66 -4.43
N ALA A 95 5.29 -26.64 -3.15
CA ALA A 95 3.88 -26.58 -2.77
C ALA A 95 3.23 -25.22 -3.12
N ALA A 96 3.97 -24.12 -3.00
CA ALA A 96 3.47 -22.80 -3.37
C ALA A 96 3.23 -22.66 -4.88
N MET A 97 4.04 -23.33 -5.72
CA MET A 97 3.86 -23.33 -7.17
C MET A 97 2.55 -23.99 -7.63
N THR A 98 1.88 -24.77 -6.79
CA THR A 98 0.56 -25.35 -7.10
C THR A 98 -0.61 -24.46 -6.66
N ARG A 99 -0.36 -23.31 -6.00
CA ARG A 99 -1.40 -22.43 -5.47
C ARG A 99 -1.79 -21.34 -6.46
N GLN A 100 -2.99 -20.77 -6.33
CA GLN A 100 -3.41 -19.67 -7.21
C GLN A 100 -2.62 -18.38 -7.01
N HIS A 101 -2.18 -18.07 -5.79
CA HIS A 101 -1.45 -16.86 -5.46
C HIS A 101 -0.19 -17.17 -4.66
N VAL A 102 0.88 -16.39 -4.89
CA VAL A 102 2.19 -16.55 -4.25
C VAL A 102 2.79 -15.21 -3.81
N GLU A 103 3.64 -15.22 -2.78
CA GLU A 103 4.36 -14.05 -2.28
C GLU A 103 5.27 -13.50 -3.38
N LEU A 104 5.11 -12.23 -3.74
CA LEU A 104 5.87 -11.63 -4.83
C LEU A 104 7.38 -11.61 -4.52
N HIS A 105 7.75 -11.31 -3.28
CA HIS A 105 9.14 -11.33 -2.82
C HIS A 105 9.21 -11.57 -1.30
N PRO A 106 10.31 -12.14 -0.77
CA PRO A 106 10.42 -12.39 0.67
C PRO A 106 10.44 -11.10 1.49
N LYS A 107 10.07 -11.19 2.78
CA LYS A 107 9.95 -10.04 3.70
C LYS A 107 11.18 -9.13 3.79
N HIS A 108 12.38 -9.69 3.60
CA HIS A 108 13.65 -9.00 3.83
C HIS A 108 14.34 -8.51 2.56
N VAL A 109 13.86 -8.92 1.37
CA VAL A 109 14.48 -8.60 0.09
C VAL A 109 13.40 -8.34 -0.94
N TRP A 110 13.46 -7.19 -1.59
CA TRP A 110 12.53 -6.76 -2.62
C TRP A 110 13.21 -6.83 -3.99
N GLY A 111 12.99 -7.96 -4.68
CA GLY A 111 13.57 -8.24 -6.01
C GLY A 111 12.60 -8.06 -7.17
N LEU A 112 11.30 -8.11 -6.91
CA LEU A 112 10.23 -7.94 -7.89
C LEU A 112 9.31 -6.79 -7.46
N ILE A 113 9.06 -5.85 -8.36
CA ILE A 113 8.06 -4.78 -8.19
C ILE A 113 6.78 -5.24 -8.88
N GLY A 114 5.66 -5.25 -8.15
CA GLY A 114 4.39 -5.77 -8.64
C GLY A 114 3.33 -4.69 -8.71
N VAL A 115 2.52 -4.72 -9.76
CA VAL A 115 1.37 -3.83 -9.94
C VAL A 115 0.17 -4.67 -10.34
N ASP A 116 -1.00 -4.32 -9.80
CA ASP A 116 -2.29 -4.88 -10.22
C ASP A 116 -3.07 -3.83 -11.01
N VAL A 117 -3.79 -4.26 -12.04
CA VAL A 117 -4.66 -3.40 -12.87
C VAL A 117 -6.02 -4.06 -12.93
N ASP A 118 -6.98 -3.44 -12.25
CA ASP A 118 -8.38 -3.85 -12.20
C ASP A 118 -9.19 -3.25 -13.35
N HIS A 119 -8.79 -3.57 -14.59
CA HIS A 119 -9.52 -3.13 -15.77
C HIS A 119 -9.53 -4.24 -16.84
N PRO A 120 -10.62 -4.43 -17.62
CA PRO A 120 -10.68 -5.47 -18.66
C PRO A 120 -9.64 -5.40 -19.78
N ASP A 121 -8.93 -4.27 -19.92
CA ASP A 121 -7.85 -4.05 -20.90
C ASP A 121 -6.45 -4.08 -20.24
N ALA A 122 -6.32 -4.66 -19.04
CA ALA A 122 -5.11 -4.57 -18.22
C ALA A 122 -3.86 -5.02 -18.98
N VAL A 123 -3.93 -6.13 -19.70
CA VAL A 123 -2.81 -6.63 -20.51
C VAL A 123 -2.40 -5.60 -21.57
N LEU A 124 -3.36 -4.99 -22.25
CA LEU A 124 -3.09 -3.95 -23.25
C LEU A 124 -2.36 -2.75 -22.61
N ARG A 125 -2.80 -2.30 -21.43
CA ARG A 125 -2.12 -1.22 -20.70
C ARG A 125 -0.68 -1.58 -20.33
N MET A 126 -0.45 -2.83 -19.94
CA MET A 126 0.86 -3.32 -19.49
C MET A 126 1.85 -3.59 -20.63
N VAL A 127 1.38 -3.85 -21.85
CA VAL A 127 2.24 -4.00 -23.05
C VAL A 127 2.35 -2.72 -23.89
N SER A 128 1.45 -1.76 -23.65
CA SER A 128 1.39 -0.50 -24.39
C SER A 128 2.69 0.30 -24.26
N THR A 129 3.10 0.94 -25.35
CA THR A 129 4.23 1.88 -25.36
C THR A 129 3.78 3.34 -25.26
N VAL A 130 2.47 3.60 -25.25
CA VAL A 130 1.89 4.96 -25.28
C VAL A 130 2.34 5.79 -24.08
N ASP A 131 2.33 5.20 -22.89
CA ASP A 131 2.74 5.87 -21.65
C ASP A 131 4.27 5.75 -21.38
N ASN A 132 5.04 5.21 -22.34
CA ASN A 132 6.49 5.13 -22.31
C ASN A 132 7.08 4.59 -20.99
N HIS A 133 6.57 3.44 -20.55
CA HIS A 133 7.08 2.71 -19.38
C HIS A 133 7.91 1.49 -19.81
N PRO A 134 8.82 1.01 -18.95
CA PRO A 134 9.53 -0.25 -19.21
C PRO A 134 8.52 -1.40 -19.32
N GLN A 135 8.78 -2.34 -20.22
CA GLN A 135 7.99 -3.57 -20.31
C GLN A 135 8.16 -4.39 -19.01
N PRO A 136 7.07 -5.03 -18.52
CA PRO A 136 7.15 -5.97 -17.41
C PRO A 136 7.87 -7.25 -17.82
N ASN A 137 8.42 -7.98 -16.85
CA ASN A 137 8.98 -9.31 -17.09
C ASN A 137 7.88 -10.35 -17.33
N VAL A 138 6.80 -10.23 -16.56
CA VAL A 138 5.65 -11.12 -16.64
C VAL A 138 4.36 -10.35 -16.41
N ILE A 139 3.33 -10.71 -17.16
CA ILE A 139 1.94 -10.27 -17.00
C ILE A 139 1.11 -11.53 -16.72
N ILE A 140 0.20 -11.46 -15.76
CA ILE A 140 -0.59 -12.60 -15.30
C ILE A 140 -2.05 -12.15 -15.23
N GLU A 141 -2.81 -12.51 -16.26
CA GLU A 141 -4.19 -12.11 -16.47
C GLU A 141 -5.16 -13.12 -15.83
N ASN A 142 -6.26 -12.62 -15.26
CA ASN A 142 -7.45 -13.40 -15.01
C ASN A 142 -8.33 -13.38 -16.26
N PRO A 143 -8.41 -14.47 -17.04
CA PRO A 143 -9.15 -14.49 -18.31
C PRO A 143 -10.66 -14.32 -18.13
N VAL A 144 -11.19 -14.42 -16.91
CA VAL A 144 -12.63 -14.23 -16.62
C VAL A 144 -13.03 -12.76 -16.63
N ASN A 145 -12.18 -11.86 -16.13
CA ASN A 145 -12.51 -10.44 -15.98
C ASN A 145 -11.50 -9.48 -16.64
N GLY A 146 -10.41 -9.99 -17.21
CA GLY A 146 -9.37 -9.23 -17.88
C GLY A 146 -8.41 -8.48 -16.94
N HIS A 147 -8.58 -8.59 -15.62
CA HIS A 147 -7.68 -7.94 -14.65
C HIS A 147 -6.33 -8.66 -14.64
N ALA A 148 -5.23 -7.94 -14.54
CA ALA A 148 -3.90 -8.53 -14.62
C ALA A 148 -2.94 -7.99 -13.57
N HIS A 149 -2.02 -8.86 -13.13
CA HIS A 149 -0.85 -8.43 -12.37
C HIS A 149 0.35 -8.38 -13.30
N ALA A 150 1.23 -7.40 -13.11
CA ALA A 150 2.53 -7.33 -13.74
C ALA A 150 3.64 -7.38 -12.69
N ALA A 151 4.79 -7.94 -13.06
CA ALA A 151 6.01 -7.85 -12.25
C ALA A 151 7.23 -7.41 -13.07
N TRP A 152 8.03 -6.53 -12.49
CA TRP A 152 9.33 -6.08 -13.01
C TRP A 152 10.45 -6.52 -12.07
N ALA A 153 11.51 -7.08 -12.64
CA ALA A 153 12.66 -7.59 -11.91
C ALA A 153 13.76 -6.55 -11.74
N VAL A 154 14.22 -6.41 -10.49
CA VAL A 154 15.27 -5.48 -10.11
C VAL A 154 16.62 -6.21 -10.09
N THR A 155 17.62 -5.69 -10.83
CA THR A 155 18.95 -6.32 -10.94
C THR A 155 19.65 -6.47 -9.58
N THR A 156 19.56 -5.45 -8.73
CA THR A 156 20.09 -5.49 -7.36
C THR A 156 18.90 -5.41 -6.41
N PRO A 157 18.44 -6.53 -5.84
CA PRO A 157 17.30 -6.54 -4.94
C PRO A 157 17.49 -5.59 -3.75
N ILE A 158 16.43 -4.91 -3.36
CA ILE A 158 16.48 -3.92 -2.28
C ILE A 158 16.42 -4.65 -0.95
N ASN A 159 17.44 -4.48 -0.11
CA ASN A 159 17.45 -5.01 1.25
C ASN A 159 16.47 -4.21 2.14
N LEU A 160 15.48 -4.89 2.70
CA LEU A 160 14.43 -4.32 3.56
C LEU A 160 14.73 -4.45 5.06
N THR A 161 15.85 -5.08 5.43
CA THR A 161 16.28 -5.16 6.84
C THR A 161 16.78 -3.80 7.34
N ASN A 162 17.06 -3.71 8.64
CA ASN A 162 17.70 -2.55 9.28
C ASN A 162 19.11 -2.24 8.71
N TYR A 163 19.76 -3.20 8.05
CA TYR A 163 21.03 -3.00 7.35
C TYR A 163 20.86 -2.44 5.93
N GLY A 164 19.62 -2.37 5.42
CA GLY A 164 19.30 -1.87 4.10
C GLY A 164 19.43 -0.36 3.94
N SER A 165 19.77 0.07 2.73
CA SER A 165 19.82 1.51 2.39
C SER A 165 18.41 2.11 2.39
N ARG A 166 18.14 2.99 3.36
CA ARG A 166 16.90 3.77 3.42
C ARG A 166 16.65 4.57 2.14
N ARG A 167 17.71 5.03 1.47
CA ARG A 167 17.62 5.74 0.18
C ARG A 167 17.14 4.81 -0.92
N SER A 168 17.68 3.59 -0.98
CA SER A 168 17.28 2.59 -1.98
C SER A 168 15.85 2.12 -1.77
N VAL A 169 15.42 1.88 -0.53
CA VAL A 169 14.02 1.57 -0.21
C VAL A 169 13.10 2.71 -0.66
N ARG A 170 13.44 3.95 -0.30
CA ARG A 170 12.65 5.12 -0.69
C ARG A 170 12.56 5.25 -2.21
N TYR A 171 13.67 5.05 -2.92
CA TYR A 171 13.69 5.15 -4.37
C TYR A 171 12.91 4.01 -5.04
N GLY A 172 13.03 2.77 -4.54
CA GLY A 172 12.22 1.63 -4.98
C GLY A 172 10.72 1.89 -4.87
N LEU A 173 10.27 2.47 -3.75
CA LEU A 173 8.86 2.89 -3.58
C LEU A 173 8.44 3.97 -4.60
N SER A 174 9.35 4.88 -4.98
CA SER A 174 9.05 5.87 -6.04
C SER A 174 8.92 5.21 -7.40
N ILE A 175 9.76 4.22 -7.71
CA ILE A 175 9.71 3.46 -8.97
C ILE A 175 8.43 2.61 -9.02
N GLU A 176 8.07 1.92 -7.93
CA GLU A 176 6.80 1.19 -7.80
C GLU A 176 5.60 2.07 -8.10
N GLU A 177 5.52 3.25 -7.48
CA GLU A 177 4.43 4.19 -7.73
C GLU A 177 4.43 4.74 -9.16
N ALA A 178 5.61 4.99 -9.73
CA ALA A 178 5.72 5.46 -11.10
C ALA A 178 5.26 4.39 -12.10
N LEU A 179 5.66 3.13 -11.91
CA LEU A 179 5.17 2.00 -12.70
C LEU A 179 3.66 1.84 -12.56
N ARG A 180 3.13 1.90 -11.33
CA ARG A 180 1.69 1.85 -11.08
C ARG A 180 0.94 2.94 -11.86
N ARG A 181 1.39 4.19 -11.79
CA ARG A 181 0.79 5.30 -12.55
C ARG A 181 0.83 5.06 -14.04
N ALA A 182 1.97 4.58 -14.54
CA ALA A 182 2.20 4.41 -15.97
C ALA A 182 1.27 3.37 -16.60
N VAL A 183 0.89 2.33 -15.87
CA VAL A 183 -0.06 1.30 -16.36
C VAL A 183 -1.49 1.50 -15.86
N GLY A 184 -1.76 2.58 -15.11
CA GLY A 184 -3.07 2.81 -14.50
C GLY A 184 -3.44 1.81 -13.41
N GLY A 185 -2.44 1.28 -12.68
CA GLY A 185 -2.64 0.26 -11.65
C GLY A 185 -3.36 0.73 -10.40
N ASP A 186 -3.98 -0.21 -9.70
CA ASP A 186 -4.74 0.04 -8.48
C ASP A 186 -3.81 0.59 -7.38
N PRO A 187 -4.10 1.79 -6.84
CA PRO A 187 -3.33 2.36 -5.74
C PRO A 187 -3.53 1.64 -4.40
N HIS A 188 -4.53 0.75 -4.28
CA HIS A 188 -4.81 -0.01 -3.07
C HIS A 188 -4.17 -1.40 -3.03
N TYR A 189 -3.59 -1.86 -4.15
CA TYR A 189 -2.93 -3.14 -4.22
C TYR A 189 -1.64 -3.13 -3.36
N PRO A 190 -1.54 -4.01 -2.35
CA PRO A 190 -0.42 -3.98 -1.39
C PRO A 190 0.88 -4.62 -1.92
N ALA A 191 0.88 -5.11 -3.17
CA ALA A 191 2.03 -5.77 -3.82
C ALA A 191 2.66 -6.94 -3.03
N ARG A 192 1.87 -7.56 -2.13
CA ARG A 192 2.34 -8.66 -1.27
C ARG A 192 2.24 -10.02 -1.95
N LEU A 193 1.07 -10.32 -2.52
CA LEU A 193 0.77 -11.57 -3.22
C LEU A 193 0.48 -11.24 -4.68
N ILE A 194 1.05 -12.03 -5.58
CA ILE A 194 0.77 -11.98 -7.01
C ILE A 194 0.03 -13.25 -7.43
N LYS A 195 -0.77 -13.18 -8.50
CA LYS A 195 -1.26 -14.38 -9.20
C LYS A 195 -0.04 -15.28 -9.53
N ASN A 196 -0.18 -16.58 -9.37
CA ASN A 196 0.92 -17.50 -9.62
C ASN A 196 1.07 -17.77 -11.14
N PRO A 197 2.18 -17.41 -11.77
CA PRO A 197 2.32 -17.55 -13.23
C PRO A 197 2.22 -18.99 -13.76
N PHE A 198 2.34 -20.01 -12.90
CA PHE A 198 2.23 -21.42 -13.28
C PHE A 198 0.88 -22.07 -12.96
N HIS A 199 -0.03 -21.35 -12.31
CA HIS A 199 -1.34 -21.90 -11.98
C HIS A 199 -2.26 -21.84 -13.23
N PRO A 200 -2.90 -22.95 -13.64
CA PRO A 200 -3.65 -23.04 -14.91
C PRO A 200 -4.87 -22.12 -14.99
N ARG A 201 -5.34 -21.61 -13.85
CA ARG A 201 -6.42 -20.60 -13.77
C ARG A 201 -6.06 -19.27 -14.44
N TRP A 202 -4.78 -18.94 -14.53
CA TRP A 202 -4.32 -17.64 -15.01
C TRP A 202 -3.71 -17.73 -16.40
N MET A 203 -3.92 -16.69 -17.19
CA MET A 203 -3.28 -16.54 -18.49
C MET A 203 -2.01 -15.71 -18.30
N THR A 204 -0.87 -16.39 -18.35
CA THR A 204 0.44 -15.77 -18.10
C THR A 204 1.12 -15.42 -19.41
N HIS A 205 1.78 -14.26 -19.46
CA HIS A 205 2.65 -13.82 -20.54
C HIS A 205 4.01 -13.47 -19.96
N PHE A 206 5.02 -14.29 -20.26
CA PHE A 206 6.41 -13.94 -19.98
C PHE A 206 6.96 -13.12 -21.15
N ILE A 207 7.30 -11.87 -20.90
CA ILE A 207 7.71 -10.93 -21.95
C ILE A 207 9.23 -11.03 -22.18
N HIS A 208 10.01 -10.98 -21.11
CA HIS A 208 11.47 -11.13 -21.17
C HIS A 208 12.07 -11.52 -19.82
N ALA A 209 13.29 -12.04 -19.86
CA ALA A 209 14.02 -12.49 -18.67
C ALA A 209 14.93 -11.40 -18.06
N ASP A 210 15.14 -10.29 -18.76
CA ASP A 210 16.10 -9.24 -18.36
C ASP A 210 15.71 -8.54 -17.07
N THR A 211 16.71 -8.22 -16.24
CA THR A 211 16.53 -7.40 -15.04
C THR A 211 16.93 -5.96 -15.32
N SER A 212 16.39 -5.00 -14.56
CA SER A 212 16.78 -3.59 -14.67
C SER A 212 17.16 -3.00 -13.32
N THR A 213 18.12 -2.09 -13.33
CA THR A 213 18.47 -1.31 -12.14
C THR A 213 17.39 -0.26 -11.85
N LEU A 214 17.28 0.18 -10.59
CA LEU A 214 16.37 1.28 -10.24
C LEU A 214 16.70 2.56 -11.00
N ASP A 215 17.99 2.80 -11.30
CA ASP A 215 18.42 3.96 -12.09
C ASP A 215 17.96 3.86 -13.54
N ARG A 216 18.00 2.67 -14.14
CA ARG A 216 17.46 2.44 -15.50
C ARG A 216 15.95 2.67 -15.53
N PHE A 217 15.21 2.15 -14.55
CA PHE A 217 13.78 2.43 -14.42
C PHE A 217 13.50 3.93 -14.29
N GLY A 218 14.22 4.62 -13.40
CA GLY A 218 14.07 6.06 -13.22
C GLY A 218 14.42 6.86 -14.47
N GLY A 219 15.42 6.45 -15.23
CA GLY A 219 15.80 7.08 -16.51
C GLY A 219 14.70 7.03 -17.57
N ILE A 220 13.81 6.03 -17.52
CA ILE A 220 12.64 5.91 -18.41
C ILE A 220 11.44 6.66 -17.82
N LEU A 221 11.14 6.42 -16.53
CA LEU A 221 9.92 6.90 -15.88
C LEU A 221 9.94 8.41 -15.55
N THR A 222 11.13 8.99 -15.38
CA THR A 222 11.27 10.43 -15.11
C THR A 222 10.88 11.29 -16.31
N PRO A 223 11.47 11.12 -17.52
CA PRO A 223 11.07 11.90 -18.69
C PRO A 223 9.63 11.61 -19.13
N ALA A 224 9.11 10.41 -18.85
CA ALA A 224 7.71 10.06 -19.08
C ALA A 224 6.73 10.75 -18.10
N GLY A 225 7.22 11.43 -17.06
CA GLY A 225 6.38 12.19 -16.12
C GLY A 225 5.67 11.35 -15.05
N HIS A 226 6.00 10.06 -14.92
CA HIS A 226 5.33 9.16 -13.97
C HIS A 226 5.84 9.26 -12.54
N MET A 227 7.06 9.79 -12.36
CA MET A 227 7.67 9.87 -11.04
C MET A 227 6.82 10.68 -10.05
N PRO A 228 6.65 10.18 -8.81
CA PRO A 228 5.88 10.91 -7.82
C PRO A 228 6.55 12.24 -7.42
N GLY A 229 5.72 13.27 -7.19
CA GLY A 229 6.18 14.59 -6.81
C GLY A 229 6.85 14.67 -5.43
N ARG A 230 7.46 15.82 -5.14
CA ARG A 230 8.02 16.09 -3.80
C ARG A 230 6.96 15.95 -2.72
N GLY A 231 7.32 15.34 -1.61
CA GLY A 231 6.42 15.14 -0.47
C GLY A 231 5.52 13.90 -0.58
N TRP A 232 5.48 13.20 -1.72
CA TRP A 232 4.65 12.01 -1.88
C TRP A 232 4.89 10.94 -0.81
N HIS A 233 6.14 10.66 -0.43
CA HIS A 233 6.40 9.71 0.66
C HIS A 233 5.83 10.16 2.01
N ASN A 234 5.75 11.47 2.26
CA ASN A 234 5.15 11.99 3.49
C ASN A 234 3.62 11.84 3.42
N GLN A 235 3.03 12.10 2.24
CA GLN A 235 1.62 11.85 1.97
C GLN A 235 1.27 10.37 2.11
N ARG A 236 1.99 9.46 1.46
CA ARG A 236 1.82 8.00 1.56
C ARG A 236 1.98 7.50 3.01
N ARG A 237 2.80 8.14 3.85
CA ARG A 237 2.90 7.79 5.28
C ARG A 237 1.70 8.26 6.10
N ARG A 238 1.15 9.44 5.78
CA ARG A 238 0.00 10.04 6.50
C ARG A 238 -1.34 9.48 6.04
N THR A 239 -1.41 9.12 4.78
CA THR A 239 -2.57 8.53 4.11
C THR A 239 -2.08 7.31 3.34
N PRO A 240 -1.72 6.22 4.04
CA PRO A 240 -1.34 4.99 3.37
C PRO A 240 -2.50 4.50 2.50
N VAL A 241 -2.29 4.46 1.19
CA VAL A 241 -3.27 3.91 0.24
C VAL A 241 -3.17 2.37 0.31
N GLY A 242 -4.32 1.69 0.31
CA GLY A 242 -4.37 0.22 0.36
C GLY A 242 -4.33 -0.41 1.75
N HIS A 243 -4.38 0.38 2.82
CA HIS A 243 -4.58 -0.20 4.14
C HIS A 243 -6.02 -0.65 4.27
N SER A 244 -6.22 -1.93 4.58
CA SER A 244 -7.52 -2.40 5.02
C SER A 244 -7.96 -1.56 6.23
N ARG A 245 -9.28 -1.45 6.45
CA ARG A 245 -9.83 -0.78 7.64
C ARG A 245 -9.16 -1.32 8.91
N ASN A 246 -8.87 -2.63 8.95
CA ASN A 246 -8.13 -3.30 10.01
C ASN A 246 -6.72 -2.72 10.20
N GLU A 247 -5.93 -2.62 9.14
CA GLU A 247 -4.56 -2.12 9.21
C GLU A 247 -4.50 -0.64 9.62
N THR A 248 -5.45 0.17 9.13
CA THR A 248 -5.64 1.56 9.55
C THR A 248 -5.94 1.64 11.04
N LEU A 249 -6.87 0.80 11.52
CA LEU A 249 -7.25 0.73 12.93
C LEU A 249 -6.07 0.29 13.80
N PHE A 250 -5.35 -0.77 13.40
CA PHE A 250 -4.19 -1.30 14.11
C PHE A 250 -3.08 -0.26 14.25
N HIS A 251 -2.71 0.43 13.15
CA HIS A 251 -1.69 1.46 13.19
C HIS A 251 -2.11 2.69 13.98
N GLY A 252 -3.38 3.12 13.88
CA GLY A 252 -3.89 4.22 14.68
C GLY A 252 -3.87 3.90 16.18
N VAL A 253 -4.37 2.73 16.57
CA VAL A 253 -4.54 2.34 17.97
C VAL A 253 -3.22 1.99 18.65
N ARG A 254 -2.27 1.30 17.98
CA ARG A 254 -1.02 0.89 18.66
C ARG A 254 -0.21 2.08 19.22
N HIS A 255 -0.26 3.24 18.57
CA HIS A 255 0.43 4.44 19.06
C HIS A 255 -0.26 5.07 20.27
N TYR A 256 -1.59 4.98 20.35
CA TYR A 256 -2.33 5.28 21.57
C TYR A 256 -1.95 4.28 22.67
N ALA A 257 -1.94 2.99 22.35
CA ALA A 257 -1.67 1.90 23.29
C ALA A 257 -0.32 2.03 24.01
N TYR A 258 0.74 2.45 23.32
CA TYR A 258 2.06 2.69 23.93
C TYR A 258 2.07 3.83 24.95
N ARG A 259 1.20 4.83 24.77
CA ARG A 259 1.05 5.94 25.72
C ARG A 259 0.12 5.56 26.86
N GLU A 260 -0.94 4.83 26.56
CA GLU A 260 -1.97 4.46 27.50
C GLU A 260 -1.47 3.48 28.56
N MET A 261 -0.55 2.57 28.20
CA MET A 261 0.06 1.59 29.09
C MET A 261 0.53 2.17 30.42
N ARG A 262 1.07 3.40 30.43
CA ARG A 262 1.60 4.05 31.64
C ARG A 262 0.54 4.32 32.73
N HIS A 263 -0.74 4.20 32.38
CA HIS A 263 -1.87 4.38 33.27
C HIS A 263 -2.38 3.04 33.84
N HIS A 264 -1.82 1.90 33.42
CA HIS A 264 -2.31 0.56 33.73
C HIS A 264 -1.22 -0.38 34.25
N TRP A 265 -0.21 0.14 34.94
CA TRP A 265 0.84 -0.68 35.55
C TRP A 265 0.24 -1.69 36.53
N GLY A 266 0.54 -2.98 36.34
CA GLY A 266 0.00 -4.05 37.18
C GLY A 266 -1.48 -4.36 36.94
N ASP A 267 -2.12 -3.73 35.94
CA ASP A 267 -3.51 -3.94 35.57
C ASP A 267 -3.65 -4.32 34.08
N PRO A 268 -3.32 -5.58 33.71
CA PRO A 268 -3.45 -6.05 32.34
C PRO A 268 -4.89 -6.00 31.81
N GLU A 269 -5.88 -6.17 32.68
CA GLU A 269 -7.27 -6.25 32.28
C GLU A 269 -7.88 -4.87 32.01
N GLY A 270 -7.59 -3.88 32.87
CA GLY A 270 -7.93 -2.50 32.58
C GLY A 270 -7.22 -1.96 31.34
N TYR A 271 -5.98 -2.41 31.08
CA TYR A 271 -5.29 -2.09 29.84
C TYR A 271 -5.98 -2.68 28.61
N ARG A 272 -6.32 -3.98 28.63
CA ARG A 272 -7.09 -4.62 27.54
C ARG A 272 -8.41 -3.89 27.28
N ALA A 273 -9.14 -3.54 28.34
CA ALA A 273 -10.38 -2.79 28.24
C ALA A 273 -10.18 -1.39 27.63
N ALA A 274 -9.10 -0.68 27.98
CA ALA A 274 -8.77 0.61 27.39
C ALA A 274 -8.47 0.51 25.89
N ILE A 275 -7.70 -0.50 25.48
CA ILE A 275 -7.41 -0.74 24.06
C ILE A 275 -8.69 -1.12 23.29
N ALA A 276 -9.53 -1.99 23.84
CA ALA A 276 -10.79 -2.38 23.21
C ALA A 276 -11.75 -1.19 23.02
N ARG A 277 -11.86 -0.29 24.01
CA ARG A 277 -12.64 0.95 23.88
C ARG A 277 -12.09 1.84 22.77
N GLU A 278 -10.78 2.03 22.73
CA GLU A 278 -10.15 2.91 21.74
C GLU A 278 -10.29 2.35 20.31
N VAL A 279 -10.18 1.03 20.14
CA VAL A 279 -10.49 0.30 18.90
C VAL A 279 -11.92 0.59 18.46
N ALA A 280 -12.89 0.47 19.37
CA ALA A 280 -14.29 0.73 19.07
C ALA A 280 -14.56 2.20 18.69
N ILE A 281 -13.96 3.16 19.40
CA ILE A 281 -14.06 4.60 19.12
C ILE A 281 -13.57 4.90 17.71
N ARG A 282 -12.35 4.46 17.35
CA ARG A 282 -11.79 4.70 16.02
C ARG A 282 -12.52 3.97 14.90
N ASN A 283 -13.15 2.84 15.19
CA ASN A 283 -13.92 2.10 14.21
C ASN A 283 -15.22 2.82 13.82
N ALA A 284 -15.79 3.61 14.74
CA ALA A 284 -17.00 4.39 14.50
C ALA A 284 -16.78 5.51 13.46
N ASP A 285 -15.52 5.92 13.22
CA ASP A 285 -15.17 6.92 12.22
C ASP A 285 -15.17 6.39 10.77
N PHE A 286 -15.24 5.06 10.58
CA PHE A 286 -15.31 4.48 9.24
C PHE A 286 -16.70 4.57 8.64
N ALA A 287 -16.77 4.91 7.35
CA ALA A 287 -18.03 4.90 6.59
C ALA A 287 -18.73 3.52 6.59
N VAL A 288 -17.94 2.44 6.66
CA VAL A 288 -18.42 1.08 6.90
C VAL A 288 -17.58 0.46 8.02
N PRO A 289 -18.07 0.42 9.27
CA PRO A 289 -17.34 -0.12 10.42
C PRO A 289 -16.97 -1.60 10.25
N LEU A 290 -15.88 -2.02 10.88
CA LEU A 290 -15.48 -3.43 11.01
C LEU A 290 -16.42 -4.18 11.96
N GLY A 291 -16.55 -5.49 11.75
CA GLY A 291 -17.35 -6.37 12.60
C GLY A 291 -16.73 -6.65 13.97
N VAL A 292 -17.55 -7.04 14.93
CA VAL A 292 -17.16 -7.21 16.35
C VAL A 292 -16.00 -8.19 16.55
N THR A 293 -16.00 -9.31 15.82
CA THR A 293 -14.92 -10.31 15.89
C THR A 293 -13.57 -9.72 15.48
N GLU A 294 -13.58 -8.92 14.42
CA GLU A 294 -12.37 -8.32 13.87
C GLU A 294 -11.81 -7.24 14.81
N LEU A 295 -12.67 -6.45 15.43
CA LEU A 295 -12.29 -5.53 16.51
C LEU A 295 -11.65 -6.27 17.69
N GLY A 296 -12.25 -7.39 18.10
CA GLY A 296 -11.72 -8.23 19.17
C GLY A 296 -10.32 -8.76 18.85
N HIS A 297 -10.08 -9.20 17.62
CA HIS A 297 -8.76 -9.64 17.19
C HIS A 297 -7.73 -8.51 17.21
N ILE A 298 -8.09 -7.32 16.73
CA ILE A 298 -7.19 -6.15 16.72
C ILE A 298 -6.85 -5.71 18.14
N SER A 299 -7.84 -5.56 19.02
CA SER A 299 -7.63 -5.14 20.41
C SER A 299 -6.75 -6.14 21.16
N THR A 300 -7.03 -7.43 21.00
CA THR A 300 -6.28 -8.51 21.66
C THR A 300 -4.84 -8.54 21.16
N SER A 301 -4.63 -8.43 19.86
CA SER A 301 -3.29 -8.40 19.26
C SER A 301 -2.42 -7.28 19.84
N ILE A 302 -2.96 -6.06 19.93
CA ILE A 302 -2.22 -4.90 20.43
C ILE A 302 -1.94 -5.05 21.93
N ALA A 303 -2.97 -5.39 22.71
CA ALA A 303 -2.85 -5.45 24.16
C ALA A 303 -1.90 -6.59 24.59
N ASP A 304 -2.10 -7.79 24.06
CA ASP A 304 -1.27 -8.93 24.41
C ASP A 304 0.16 -8.79 23.93
N TRP A 305 0.40 -8.15 22.78
CA TRP A 305 1.77 -7.90 22.34
C TRP A 305 2.49 -6.98 23.32
N THR A 306 1.81 -5.92 23.76
CA THR A 306 2.37 -4.97 24.72
C THR A 306 2.66 -5.66 26.05
N ILE A 307 1.71 -6.43 26.58
CA ILE A 307 1.85 -7.13 27.86
C ILE A 307 2.95 -8.19 27.81
N ARG A 308 3.01 -8.99 26.74
CA ARG A 308 3.93 -10.14 26.67
C ARG A 308 5.34 -9.77 26.23
N TYR A 309 5.47 -8.83 25.30
CA TYR A 309 6.73 -8.62 24.57
C TYR A 309 7.32 -7.22 24.73
N SER A 310 6.57 -6.22 25.20
CA SER A 310 7.15 -4.89 25.37
C SER A 310 8.06 -4.84 26.59
N ARG A 311 9.32 -4.44 26.39
CA ARG A 311 10.23 -4.13 27.50
C ARG A 311 9.71 -3.01 28.37
N MET A 312 9.02 -2.03 27.80
CA MET A 312 8.41 -0.96 28.60
C MET A 312 7.36 -1.50 29.59
N TRP A 313 6.56 -2.49 29.19
CA TRP A 313 5.60 -3.14 30.08
C TRP A 313 6.33 -3.97 31.16
N ASN A 314 7.28 -4.80 30.72
CA ASN A 314 7.95 -5.80 31.56
C ASN A 314 8.99 -5.21 32.53
N ASP A 315 9.71 -4.16 32.12
CA ASP A 315 10.72 -3.49 32.94
C ASP A 315 10.09 -2.51 33.96
N GLY A 316 8.79 -2.21 33.78
CA GLY A 316 7.97 -1.47 34.73
C GLY A 316 8.21 0.05 34.76
N PRO A 317 7.49 0.75 35.67
CA PRO A 317 7.39 2.21 35.67
C PRO A 317 8.72 2.93 35.89
N ALA A 318 9.62 2.38 36.72
CA ALA A 318 10.91 3.00 37.01
C ALA A 318 11.85 3.04 35.79
N ALA A 319 11.88 1.95 35.01
CA ALA A 319 12.65 1.88 33.77
C ALA A 319 12.04 2.78 32.69
N TYR A 320 10.71 2.79 32.58
CA TYR A 320 9.96 3.69 31.71
C TYR A 320 10.28 5.16 31.99
N ASP A 321 10.21 5.60 33.26
CA ASP A 321 10.46 6.99 33.65
C ASP A 321 11.90 7.41 33.35
N LYS A 322 12.86 6.53 33.58
CA LYS A 322 14.27 6.77 33.24
C LYS A 322 14.44 6.97 31.74
N ALA A 323 13.86 6.09 30.92
CA ALA A 323 13.89 6.20 29.46
C ALA A 323 13.18 7.46 28.96
N PHE A 324 12.00 7.77 29.52
CA PHE A 324 11.21 8.95 29.17
C PHE A 324 11.97 10.24 29.51
N ARG A 325 12.55 10.34 30.71
CA ARG A 325 13.39 11.49 31.12
C ARG A 325 14.60 11.66 30.21
N ALA A 326 15.27 10.57 29.84
CA ALA A 326 16.39 10.62 28.90
C ALA A 326 15.97 11.14 27.51
N ILE A 327 14.81 10.70 27.02
CA ILE A 327 14.22 11.19 25.77
C ILE A 327 13.85 12.67 25.87
N GLN A 328 13.20 13.12 26.95
CA GLN A 328 12.87 14.53 27.15
C GLN A 328 14.11 15.40 27.29
N ALA A 329 15.16 14.93 27.99
CA ALA A 329 16.44 15.65 28.10
C ALA A 329 17.15 15.75 26.75
N ALA A 330 17.11 14.71 25.91
CA ALA A 330 17.62 14.78 24.54
C ALA A 330 16.82 15.77 23.68
N ARG A 331 15.48 15.80 23.82
CA ARG A 331 14.60 16.78 23.13
C ARG A 331 14.87 18.21 23.60
N GLY A 332 15.00 18.43 24.90
CA GLY A 332 15.31 19.73 25.51
C GLY A 332 16.65 20.28 25.06
N ARG A 333 17.71 19.46 25.03
CA ARG A 333 19.03 19.85 24.49
C ARG A 333 18.94 20.30 23.04
N LYS A 334 18.20 19.56 22.20
CA LYS A 334 18.01 19.91 20.78
C LYS A 334 17.15 21.17 20.59
N GLY A 335 16.20 21.42 21.49
CA GLY A 335 15.38 22.64 21.51
C GLY A 335 16.15 23.88 21.99
N GLY A 336 16.99 23.75 23.02
CA GLY A 336 17.82 24.83 23.56
C GLY A 336 18.85 25.36 22.56
N VAL A 337 19.44 24.46 21.76
CA VAL A 337 20.34 24.83 20.64
C VAL A 337 19.63 25.68 19.58
N LYS A 338 18.31 25.52 19.39
CA LYS A 338 17.49 26.38 18.51
C LYS A 338 17.04 27.70 19.16
N GLY A 339 16.92 27.76 20.50
CA GLY A 339 16.50 28.95 21.24
C GLY A 339 17.58 30.01 21.39
N SER A 340 18.86 29.60 21.48
CA SER A 340 20.00 30.51 21.61
C SER A 340 20.27 31.37 20.38
N GLY A 341 19.68 31.05 19.21
CA GLY A 341 19.87 31.80 17.97
C GLY A 341 18.91 32.97 17.75
N ARG A 342 18.03 33.28 18.71
CA ARG A 342 16.98 34.30 18.52
C ARG A 342 16.95 35.47 19.51
N ASN A 343 17.73 35.43 20.59
CA ASN A 343 17.85 36.56 21.52
C ASN A 343 19.30 37.07 21.55
N GLY A 344 19.59 38.00 20.65
CA GLY A 344 20.82 38.79 20.58
C GLY A 344 20.54 40.02 19.72
N GLY A 345 19.70 40.92 20.24
CA GLY A 345 19.38 42.18 19.56
C GLY A 345 20.53 43.19 19.63
N LEU A 346 20.60 44.01 18.58
CA LEU A 346 21.34 45.28 18.41
C LEU A 346 22.82 45.08 18.01
N THR A 347 23.20 45.13 16.74
CA THR A 347 23.43 46.35 15.93
C THR A 347 24.01 45.94 14.57
N GLY A 348 23.83 46.75 13.52
CA GLY A 348 24.71 46.73 12.34
C GLY A 348 24.17 46.03 11.08
N ASN A 349 23.80 46.85 10.09
CA ASN A 349 23.53 46.50 8.70
C ASN A 349 24.56 45.51 8.09
N SER A 350 24.07 44.51 7.35
CA SER A 350 24.41 44.22 5.93
C SER A 350 23.85 42.86 5.49
N ARG A 351 23.16 42.82 4.35
CA ARG A 351 22.83 41.57 3.62
C ARG A 351 24.13 41.00 3.03
N PRO A 352 24.27 39.66 2.91
CA PRO A 352 23.91 39.03 1.63
C PRO A 352 23.22 37.66 1.76
N GLY A 353 22.62 37.24 0.65
CA GLY A 353 21.67 36.14 0.53
C GLY A 353 22.16 34.75 0.88
N GLY A 354 21.18 33.92 1.24
CA GLY A 354 21.30 32.46 1.39
C GLY A 354 19.91 31.87 1.54
N HIS A 355 19.42 31.17 0.52
CA HIS A 355 18.20 30.37 0.60
C HIS A 355 18.42 29.17 1.55
N ALA A 356 18.16 29.37 2.84
CA ALA A 356 18.11 28.31 3.83
C ALA A 356 16.82 27.50 3.65
N ARG A 357 16.98 26.21 3.32
CA ARG A 357 15.91 25.21 3.25
C ARG A 357 15.20 25.13 4.60
N GLY A 358 13.90 25.41 4.60
CA GLY A 358 13.03 25.07 5.73
C GLY A 358 12.96 23.55 5.87
N GLU A 359 13.60 23.00 6.89
CA GLU A 359 13.29 21.65 7.36
C GLU A 359 11.87 21.64 7.93
N ASP A 360 11.02 20.82 7.31
CA ASP A 360 9.63 20.59 7.70
C ASP A 360 9.53 20.22 9.19
N ARG A 361 8.83 21.07 9.95
CA ARG A 361 8.55 20.89 11.39
C ARG A 361 7.82 19.59 11.71
N ALA A 362 7.20 18.94 10.73
CA ALA A 362 6.50 17.66 10.90
C ALA A 362 7.43 16.44 10.86
N ASP A 363 8.51 16.45 10.06
CA ASP A 363 9.45 15.33 9.91
C ASP A 363 10.28 15.09 11.18
N THR A 364 10.42 16.12 12.01
CA THR A 364 11.19 16.05 13.27
C THR A 364 10.37 15.46 14.42
N SER A 365 9.06 15.70 14.45
CA SER A 365 8.13 15.12 15.44
C SER A 365 7.99 13.60 15.24
N ASP A 366 7.90 13.16 13.97
CA ASP A 366 7.75 11.76 13.63
C ASP A 366 9.04 10.95 13.82
N LYS A 367 10.23 11.51 13.51
CA LYS A 367 11.52 10.88 13.86
C LYS A 367 11.69 10.63 15.36
N LEU A 368 11.09 11.48 16.20
CA LEU A 368 11.13 11.36 17.66
C LEU A 368 10.03 10.46 18.23
N ARG A 369 8.96 10.20 17.46
CA ARG A 369 7.95 9.15 17.75
C ARG A 369 8.48 7.77 17.39
N ASP A 370 9.17 7.64 16.26
CA ASP A 370 9.86 6.40 15.86
C ASP A 370 10.94 6.00 16.88
N MET A 371 11.68 6.94 17.48
CA MET A 371 12.64 6.61 18.54
C MET A 371 11.99 6.02 19.81
N VAL A 372 10.76 6.40 20.13
CA VAL A 372 9.99 5.78 21.23
C VAL A 372 9.60 4.35 20.87
N VAL A 373 9.25 4.11 19.61
CA VAL A 373 8.97 2.76 19.09
C VAL A 373 10.24 1.90 19.06
N THR A 374 11.40 2.45 18.69
CA THR A 374 12.68 1.74 18.69
C THR A 374 13.15 1.40 20.12
N ALA A 375 12.90 2.27 21.09
CA ALA A 375 13.19 2.00 22.51
C ALA A 375 12.21 1.04 23.17
N ALA A 376 11.07 0.75 22.53
CA ALA A 376 10.10 -0.26 22.95
C ALA A 376 10.33 -1.64 22.28
N LEU A 377 11.19 -1.68 21.25
CA LEU A 377 11.58 -2.89 20.49
C LEU A 377 12.99 -3.38 20.82
N LEU A 378 13.88 -2.47 21.23
CA LEU A 378 14.92 -2.74 22.21
C LEU A 378 14.33 -2.52 23.60
#